data_AF-A0A352DP42-F1
#
_entry.id   AF-A0A352DP42-F1
#
_cell.length_a   1.000
_cell.length_b   1.000
_cell.length_c   1.000
_cell.angle_alpha   90.00
_cell.angle_beta   90.00
_cell.angle_gamma   90.00
#
_symmetry.space_group_name_H-M   'P 1'
#
loop_
_entity.id
_entity.type
_entity.pdbx_description
1 polymer ?
#
loop_
_entity_poly.entity_id
_entity_poly.type
_entity_poly.pdbx_seq_one_letter_code
_entity_poly.pdbx_strand_id
1 'polypeptide(L)' 'MTPFLLEPAIKDYIWGGTRLRDEYGKESDLERLAESWELSCHP' A
#
# COMPACT_ATOMS: atom_id res chain seq x y z
N MET A 1 2.43 22.82 -14.24
CA MET A 1 2.86 21.86 -13.21
C MET A 1 1.62 21.20 -12.66
N THR A 2 1.52 19.87 -12.75
CA THR A 2 0.39 19.09 -12.24
C THR A 2 0.87 18.14 -11.15
N PRO A 3 0.02 17.76 -10.18
CA PRO A 3 0.36 16.74 -9.19
C PRO A 3 0.64 15.39 -9.85
N PHE A 4 1.54 14.62 -9.26
CA PHE A 4 1.79 13.22 -9.62
C PHE A 4 1.00 12.30 -8.69
N LEU A 5 0.41 11.25 -9.26
CA LEU A 5 -0.10 10.12 -8.49
C LEU A 5 0.98 9.05 -8.44
N LEU A 6 1.31 8.59 -7.23
CA LEU A 6 2.37 7.62 -7.00
C LEU A 6 1.77 6.22 -6.83
N GLU A 7 2.49 5.21 -7.29
CA GLU A 7 2.20 3.82 -6.94
C GLU A 7 2.76 3.55 -5.54
N PRO A 8 1.94 3.08 -4.59
CA PRO A 8 2.40 2.87 -3.23
C PRO A 8 3.24 1.60 -3.10
N ALA A 9 4.26 1.64 -2.24
CA ALA A 9 4.92 0.42 -1.79
C ALA A 9 4.03 -0.28 -0.74
N ILE A 10 3.70 -1.54 -0.99
CA ILE A 10 2.90 -2.37 -0.07
C ILE A 10 3.82 -3.26 0.77
N LYS A 11 3.52 -3.42 2.06
CA LYS A 11 4.26 -4.28 3.00
C LYS A 11 3.37 -5.36 3.59
N ASP A 12 3.88 -6.58 3.71
CA ASP A 12 3.18 -7.79 4.15
C ASP A 12 3.62 -8.28 5.55
N TYR A 13 3.67 -7.37 6.52
CA TYR A 13 4.05 -7.76 7.89
C TYR A 13 3.06 -8.72 8.54
N ILE A 14 3.53 -9.49 9.53
CA ILE A 14 2.77 -10.53 10.24
C ILE A 14 1.45 -10.05 10.86
N TRP A 15 1.40 -8.77 11.25
CA TRP A 15 0.22 -8.13 11.83
C TRP A 15 -0.73 -7.54 10.79
N GLY A 16 -0.37 -7.59 9.50
CA GLY A 16 -1.19 -7.14 8.39
C GLY A 16 -2.45 -7.98 8.20
N GLY A 17 -3.38 -7.44 7.42
CA GLY A 17 -4.65 -8.10 7.07
C GLY A 17 -5.12 -7.69 5.67
N THR A 18 -6.41 -7.82 5.37
CA THR A 18 -6.95 -7.53 4.03
C THR A 18 -7.63 -6.16 3.93
N ARG A 19 -7.73 -5.42 5.04
CA ARG A 19 -8.52 -4.20 5.13
C ARG A 19 -8.16 -3.13 4.09
N LEU A 20 -6.87 -2.95 3.78
CA LEU A 20 -6.42 -2.02 2.75
C LEU A 20 -6.89 -2.43 1.34
N ARG A 21 -6.99 -3.74 1.06
CA ARG A 21 -7.55 -4.26 -0.18
C ARG A 21 -9.07 -4.05 -0.21
N ASP A 22 -9.75 -4.48 0.85
CA ASP A 22 -11.21 -4.60 0.88
C ASP A 22 -11.92 -3.24 1.02
N GLU A 23 -11.39 -2.34 1.85
CA GLU A 23 -12.02 -1.03 2.13
C GLU A 23 -11.45 0.10 1.25
N TYR A 24 -10.19 0.00 0.83
CA TYR A 24 -9.48 1.07 0.12
C TYR A 24 -9.06 0.68 -1.30
N GLY A 25 -9.40 -0.52 -1.76
CA GLY A 25 -9.14 -0.97 -3.13
C GLY A 25 -7.65 -1.07 -3.47
N LYS A 26 -6.78 -1.26 -2.47
CA LYS A 26 -5.33 -1.38 -2.74
C LYS A 26 -5.02 -2.67 -3.46
N GLU A 27 -4.37 -2.53 -4.61
CA GLU A 27 -3.99 -3.65 -5.47
C GLU A 27 -2.60 -4.17 -5.09
N SER A 28 -2.50 -5.48 -4.89
CA SER A 28 -1.24 -6.18 -4.61
C SER A 28 -1.43 -7.69 -4.72
N ASP A 29 -0.37 -8.38 -5.14
CA ASP A 29 -0.31 -9.84 -5.15
C ASP A 29 0.01 -10.45 -3.77
N LEU A 30 0.29 -9.61 -2.78
CA LEU A 30 0.62 -10.03 -1.41
C LEU A 30 -0.61 -10.53 -0.66
N GLU A 31 -0.46 -11.60 0.12
CA GLU A 31 -1.57 -12.19 0.89
C GLU A 31 -2.13 -11.21 1.93
N ARG A 32 -1.25 -10.48 2.62
CA ARG A 32 -1.59 -9.53 3.69
C ARG A 32 -1.04 -8.15 3.34
N LEU A 33 -1.83 -7.11 3.57
CA LEU A 33 -1.47 -5.72 3.37
C LEU A 33 -1.41 -5.05 4.75
N ALA A 34 -0.21 -4.97 5.32
CA ALA A 34 0.03 -4.31 6.61
C ALA A 34 0.14 -2.80 6.46
N GLU A 35 0.89 -2.34 5.46
CA GLU A 35 1.12 -0.92 5.18
C GLU A 35 1.03 -0.63 3.68
N SER A 36 0.56 0.58 3.34
CA SER A 36 0.59 1.15 1.98
C SER A 36 1.25 2.52 2.04
N TRP A 37 2.42 2.66 1.42
CA TRP A 37 3.22 3.89 1.49
C TRP A 37 2.96 4.78 0.26
N GLU A 38 2.00 5.69 0.37
CA GLU A 38 1.52 6.53 -0.75
C GLU A 38 2.45 7.69 -1.12
N LEU A 39 3.22 8.19 -0.16
CA LEU A 39 4.20 9.25 -0.34
C LEU A 39 5.38 8.98 0.58
N SER A 40 6.33 8.19 0.09
CA SER A 40 7.50 7.79 0.84
C SER A 40 8.78 8.12 0.08
N CYS A 41 9.77 8.58 0.83
CA CYS A 41 11.16 8.75 0.39
C CYS A 41 12.11 7.88 1.21
N HIS A 42 11.58 6.80 1.80
CA HIS A 42 12.41 5.83 2.50
C HIS A 42 13.40 5.19 1.50
N PRO A 43 14.68 5.02 1.88
CA PRO A 43 15.69 4.42 1.02
C PRO A 43 15.41 2.95 0.68
#